data_AF-A8UWV7-F1
#
_entry.id   AF-A8UWV7-F1
#
_cell.length_a   1.000
_cell.length_b   1.000
_cell.length_c   1.000
_cell.angle_alpha   90.00
_cell.angle_beta   90.00
_cell.angle_gamma   90.00
#
_symmetry.space_group_name_H-M   'P 1'
#
loop_
_entity.id
_entity.type
_entity.pdbx_description
1 polymer ?
#
loop_
_entity_poly.entity_id
_entity_poly.type
_entity_poly.pdbx_seq_one_letter_code
_entity_poly.pdbx_strand_id
1 'polypeptide(L)'
;MTGAVEILREASAQLPHLCEEGVDFRRALELNYRVRKVAESLITLSRDREDVLKRAVDIYMRLGDNYQLLDVSPELAVETLNEVVCELEKLVRELGYR
;
A
#
# COMPACT_ATOMS: atom_id res chain seq x y z
N MET A 1 6.73 5.66 13.45
CA MET A 1 6.01 5.87 12.17
C MET A 1 6.86 6.43 11.04
N THR A 2 8.09 6.89 11.31
CA THR A 2 9.09 7.22 10.29
C THR A 2 9.27 6.10 9.25
N GLY A 3 9.23 4.83 9.69
CA GLY A 3 9.29 3.69 8.78
C GLY A 3 8.10 3.53 7.83
N ALA A 4 6.89 3.97 8.20
CA ALA A 4 5.72 3.89 7.32
C ALA A 4 5.82 4.91 6.17
N VAL A 5 6.24 6.14 6.48
CA VAL A 5 6.49 7.20 5.49
C VAL A 5 7.59 6.78 4.52
N GLU A 6 8.68 6.20 5.04
CA GLU A 6 9.79 5.71 4.22
C GLU A 6 9.37 4.58 3.28
N ILE A 7 8.60 3.60 3.77
CA ILE A 7 8.04 2.52 2.93
C ILE A 7 7.18 3.09 1.80
N LEU A 8 6.28 4.03 2.09
CA LEU A 8 5.40 4.63 1.07
C LEU A 8 6.21 5.42 0.04
N ARG A 9 7.21 6.20 0.48
CA ARG A 9 8.11 6.93 -0.43
C ARG A 9 8.88 5.99 -1.35
N GLU A 10 9.45 4.92 -0.80
CA GLU A 10 10.15 3.91 -1.59
C GLU A 10 9.22 3.16 -2.54
N ALA A 11 7.97 2.92 -2.14
CA ALA A 11 6.98 2.30 -3.01
C ALA A 11 6.60 3.20 -4.18
N SER A 12 6.26 4.47 -3.90
CA SER A 12 5.97 5.48 -4.91
C SER A 12 7.11 5.64 -5.92
N ALA A 13 8.37 5.52 -5.49
CA ALA A 13 9.53 5.56 -6.38
C ALA A 13 9.70 4.30 -7.23
N GLN A 14 9.32 3.12 -6.73
CA GLN A 14 9.51 1.84 -7.43
C GLN A 14 8.38 1.50 -8.40
N LEU A 15 7.14 1.88 -8.08
CA LEU A 15 5.94 1.54 -8.84
C LEU A 15 6.02 1.88 -10.34
N PRO A 16 6.53 3.05 -10.77
CA PRO A 16 6.64 3.38 -12.20
C PRO A 16 7.56 2.44 -12.97
N HIS A 17 8.56 1.87 -12.29
CA HIS A 17 9.57 1.01 -12.89
C HIS A 17 9.18 -0.48 -12.88
N LEU A 18 8.06 -0.85 -12.23
CA LEU A 18 7.63 -2.24 -12.19
C LEU A 18 7.14 -2.75 -13.54
N CYS A 19 6.81 -1.87 -14.50
CA CYS A 19 6.22 -2.25 -15.78
C CYS A 19 7.15 -2.06 -17.00
N GLU A 20 8.41 -1.63 -16.82
CA GLU A 20 9.31 -1.23 -17.93
C GLU A 20 9.63 -2.37 -18.93
N GLU A 21 9.57 -3.63 -18.50
CA GLU A 21 9.77 -4.82 -19.35
C GLU A 21 8.72 -5.93 -19.07
N GLY A 22 7.55 -5.54 -18.58
CA GLY A 22 6.57 -6.43 -17.95
C GLY A 22 6.68 -6.42 -16.43
N VAL A 23 5.66 -6.90 -15.73
CA VAL A 23 5.60 -6.80 -14.27
C VAL A 23 6.62 -7.72 -13.61
N ASP A 24 7.59 -7.14 -12.90
CA ASP A 24 8.45 -7.90 -11.98
C ASP A 24 7.62 -8.40 -10.80
N PHE A 25 7.09 -9.63 -10.96
CA PHE A 25 6.19 -10.26 -10.01
C PHE A 25 6.77 -10.31 -8.59
N ARG A 26 8.06 -10.63 -8.46
CA ARG A 26 8.69 -10.78 -7.14
C ARG A 26 8.76 -9.43 -6.44
N ARG A 27 9.16 -8.38 -7.16
CA ARG A 27 9.21 -7.02 -6.61
C ARG A 27 7.81 -6.49 -6.30
N ALA A 28 6.83 -6.74 -7.17
CA ALA A 28 5.43 -6.37 -6.93
C ALA A 28 4.85 -7.06 -5.68
N LEU A 29 5.14 -8.35 -5.49
CA LEU A 29 4.73 -9.12 -4.31
C LEU A 29 5.36 -8.57 -3.02
N GLU A 30 6.67 -8.33 -3.03
CA GLU A 30 7.38 -7.74 -1.90
C GLU A 30 6.83 -6.35 -1.57
N LEU A 31 6.56 -5.55 -2.59
CA LEU A 31 6.03 -4.21 -2.39
C LEU A 31 4.60 -4.25 -1.81
N ASN A 32 3.74 -5.13 -2.33
CA ASN A 32 2.39 -5.35 -1.79
C ASN A 32 2.45 -5.74 -0.30
N TYR A 33 3.39 -6.61 0.09
CA TYR A 33 3.60 -6.98 1.48
C TYR A 33 4.01 -5.80 2.36
N ARG A 34 5.02 -5.04 1.95
CA ARG A 34 5.52 -3.89 2.71
C ARG A 34 4.45 -2.82 2.89
N VAL A 35 3.69 -2.51 1.83
CA VAL A 35 2.59 -1.54 1.87
C VAL A 35 1.45 -2.05 2.76
N ARG A 36 1.15 -3.37 2.75
CA ARG A 36 0.14 -3.96 3.65
C ARG A 36 0.53 -3.84 5.13
N LYS A 37 1.82 -3.90 5.46
CA LYS A 37 2.31 -3.65 6.82
C LYS A 37 2.12 -2.20 7.27
N VAL A 38 2.14 -1.25 6.34
CA VAL A 38 1.78 0.15 6.64
C VAL A 38 0.30 0.25 7.01
N ALA A 39 -0.60 -0.35 6.23
CA ALA A 39 -2.03 -0.38 6.53
C ALA A 39 -2.32 -1.04 7.90
N GLU A 40 -1.68 -2.18 8.19
CA GLU A 40 -1.79 -2.88 9.48
C GLU A 40 -1.34 -2.00 10.67
N SER A 41 -0.26 -1.24 10.47
CA SER A 41 0.22 -0.28 11.47
C SER A 41 -0.77 0.85 11.69
N LEU A 42 -1.39 1.37 10.63
CA LEU A 42 -2.41 2.41 10.73
C LEU A 42 -3.66 1.93 11.48
N ILE A 43 -4.11 0.70 11.21
CA ILE A 43 -5.23 0.06 11.96
C ILE A 43 -4.92 0.05 13.46
N THR A 44 -3.70 -0.36 13.81
CA THR A 44 -3.28 -0.44 15.22
C THR A 44 -3.27 0.91 15.92
N LEU A 45 -2.89 1.97 15.20
CA LEU A 45 -2.68 3.31 15.74
C LEU A 45 -3.93 4.21 15.69
N SER A 46 -4.95 3.83 14.90
CA SER A 46 -6.14 4.67 14.64
C SER A 46 -7.35 4.25 15.47
N ARG A 47 -7.16 3.55 16.60
CA ARG A 47 -8.26 3.01 17.42
C ARG A 47 -9.29 4.06 17.86
N ASP A 48 -8.84 5.29 18.10
CA ASP A 48 -9.69 6.39 18.54
C ASP A 48 -10.16 7.30 17.38
N ARG A 49 -9.87 6.94 16.12
CA ARG A 49 -10.27 7.64 14.89
C ARG A 49 -10.97 6.67 13.95
N GLU A 50 -12.26 6.49 14.16
CA GLU A 50 -13.09 5.48 13.49
C GLU A 50 -13.06 5.59 11.95
N ASP A 51 -13.02 6.81 11.43
CA ASP A 51 -12.95 7.11 9.99
C ASP A 51 -11.62 6.62 9.37
N VAL A 52 -10.50 6.91 10.02
CA VAL A 52 -9.16 6.48 9.61
C VAL A 52 -9.04 4.96 9.75
N LEU A 53 -9.55 4.40 10.85
CA LEU A 53 -9.55 2.96 11.11
C LEU A 53 -10.28 2.20 10.00
N LYS A 54 -11.49 2.63 9.65
CA LYS A 54 -12.29 1.99 8.60
C LYS A 54 -11.54 1.99 7.26
N ARG A 55 -11.01 3.14 6.84
CA ARG A 55 -10.23 3.26 5.60
C ARG A 55 -8.97 2.38 5.62
N ALA A 56 -8.26 2.31 6.74
CA ALA A 56 -7.08 1.48 6.87
C ALA A 56 -7.41 -0.02 6.79
N VAL A 57 -8.54 -0.46 7.37
CA VAL A 57 -9.06 -1.83 7.23
C VAL A 57 -9.43 -2.13 5.78
N ASP A 58 -10.17 -1.25 5.12
CA ASP A 58 -10.57 -1.43 3.72
C ASP A 58 -9.34 -1.58 2.82
N ILE A 59 -8.33 -0.73 3.00
CA ILE A 59 -7.04 -0.83 2.30
C ILE A 59 -6.32 -2.15 2.61
N TYR A 60 -6.26 -2.56 3.88
CA TYR A 60 -5.59 -3.80 4.27
C TYR A 60 -6.23 -5.04 3.63
N MET A 61 -7.56 -5.05 3.52
CA MET A 61 -8.31 -6.10 2.83
C MET A 61 -8.05 -6.08 1.33
N ARG A 62 -8.09 -4.90 0.69
CA ARG A 62 -7.80 -4.72 -0.74
C ARG A 62 -6.39 -5.21 -1.11
N LEU A 63 -5.38 -4.93 -0.28
CA LEU A 63 -4.01 -5.44 -0.45
C LEU A 63 -3.91 -6.96 -0.22
N GLY A 64 -4.83 -7.53 0.58
CA GLY A 64 -5.01 -8.97 0.73
C GLY A 64 -5.51 -9.63 -0.56
N ASP A 65 -6.51 -9.04 -1.20
CA ASP A 65 -7.04 -9.52 -2.48
C ASP A 65 -6.04 -9.29 -3.62
N ASN A 66 -5.22 -8.23 -3.52
CA ASN A 66 -4.19 -7.89 -4.51
C ASN A 66 -3.13 -8.99 -4.68
N TYR A 67 -2.94 -9.87 -3.69
CA TYR A 67 -2.07 -11.05 -3.85
C TYR A 67 -2.58 -12.01 -4.92
N GLN A 68 -3.90 -12.26 -4.96
CA GLN A 68 -4.50 -13.11 -5.99
C GLN A 68 -4.53 -12.38 -7.33
N LEU A 69 -4.73 -11.06 -7.29
CA LEU A 69 -4.74 -10.24 -8.49
C LEU A 69 -3.37 -10.25 -9.20
N LEU A 70 -2.26 -10.31 -8.46
CA LEU A 70 -0.93 -10.45 -9.04
C LEU A 70 -0.80 -11.69 -9.93
N ASP A 71 -1.45 -12.81 -9.58
CA ASP A 71 -1.41 -14.05 -10.38
C ASP A 71 -2.33 -13.99 -11.61
N VAL A 72 -3.39 -13.18 -11.57
CA VAL A 72 -4.42 -13.10 -12.63
C VAL A 72 -4.13 -11.97 -13.62
N SER A 73 -3.78 -10.79 -13.11
CA SER A 73 -3.45 -9.59 -13.87
C SER A 73 -2.41 -8.77 -13.09
N PRO A 74 -1.11 -9.05 -13.29
CA PRO A 74 -0.03 -8.32 -12.64
C PRO A 74 -0.10 -6.80 -12.87
N GLU A 75 -0.51 -6.36 -14.06
CA GLU A 75 -0.62 -4.95 -14.42
C GLU A 75 -1.68 -4.24 -13.57
N LEU A 76 -2.88 -4.84 -13.48
CA LEU A 76 -3.97 -4.30 -12.65
C LEU A 76 -3.61 -4.36 -11.16
N ALA A 77 -2.80 -5.34 -10.74
CA ALA A 77 -2.30 -5.41 -9.38
C ALA A 77 -1.30 -4.30 -9.04
N VAL A 78 -0.44 -3.92 -10.00
CA VAL A 78 0.48 -2.77 -9.85
C VAL A 78 -0.31 -1.46 -9.84
N GLU A 79 -1.32 -1.30 -10.71
CA GLU A 79 -2.23 -0.14 -10.67
C GLU A 79 -2.96 -0.04 -9.33
N THR A 80 -3.52 -1.15 -8.85
CA THR A 80 -4.18 -1.22 -7.53
C THR A 80 -3.21 -0.87 -6.40
N LEU A 81 -1.98 -1.36 -6.46
CA LEU A 81 -0.95 -1.04 -5.48
C LEU A 81 -0.59 0.46 -5.49
N ASN A 82 -0.51 1.07 -6.66
CA ASN A 82 -0.26 2.51 -6.81
C ASN A 82 -1.37 3.37 -6.21
N GLU A 83 -2.63 3.02 -6.47
CA GLU A 83 -3.79 3.70 -5.86
C GLU A 83 -3.74 3.61 -4.34
N VAL A 84 -3.49 2.41 -3.81
CA VAL A 84 -3.41 2.17 -2.37
C VAL A 84 -2.27 2.95 -1.72
N VAL A 85 -1.09 2.99 -2.34
CA VAL A 85 0.03 3.79 -1.83
C VAL A 85 -0.37 5.27 -1.73
N CYS A 86 -1.01 5.82 -2.77
CA CYS A 86 -1.50 7.20 -2.75
C CYS A 86 -2.55 7.45 -1.65
N GLU A 87 -3.45 6.49 -1.41
CA GLU A 87 -4.44 6.58 -0.33
C GLU A 87 -3.81 6.53 1.06
N LEU A 88 -2.84 5.65 1.27
CA LEU A 88 -2.08 5.54 2.53
C LEU A 88 -1.26 6.80 2.79
N GLU A 89 -0.63 7.39 1.77
CA GLU A 89 0.07 8.67 1.92
C GLU A 89 -0.86 9.79 2.42
N LYS A 90 -2.11 9.84 1.92
CA LYS A 90 -3.12 10.81 2.39
C LYS A 90 -3.49 10.54 3.85
N LEU A 91 -3.77 9.29 4.21
CA LEU A 91 -4.11 8.89 5.59
C LEU A 91 -2.97 9.22 6.58
N VAL A 92 -1.72 8.94 6.21
CA VAL A 92 -0.56 9.23 7.04
C VAL A 92 -0.41 10.74 7.29
N ARG A 93 -0.68 11.57 6.28
CA ARG A 93 -0.70 13.05 6.41
C ARG A 93 -1.84 13.55 7.28
N GLU A 94 -3.05 12.99 7.14
CA GLU A 94 -4.23 13.32 7.99
C GLU A 94 -3.97 13.04 9.47
N LEU A 95 -3.14 12.04 9.78
CA LEU A 95 -2.72 11.72 11.14
C LEU A 95 -1.58 12.62 11.68
N GLY A 96 -1.02 13.50 10.84
CA GLY A 96 0.01 14.46 11.23
C GLY A 96 1.46 13.92 11.18
N TYR A 97 1.68 12.76 10.54
CA TYR A 97 3.03 12.23 10.35
C TYR A 97 3.69 12.88 9.12
N ARG A 98 4.97 13.20 9.25
CA ARG A 98 5.80 13.81 8.21
C ARG A 98 6.99 12.91 7.89
#